data_AF-A0A8T1UN80-F1
#
_entry.id   AF-A0A8T1UN80-F1
#
_cell.length_a   1.000
_cell.length_b   1.000
_cell.length_c   1.000
_cell.angle_alpha   90.00
_cell.angle_beta   90.00
_cell.angle_gamma   90.00
#
_symmetry.space_group_name_H-M   'P 1'
#
loop_
_entity.id
_entity.type
_entity.pdbx_description
1 polymer ?
#
loop_
_entity_poly.entity_id
_entity_poly.type
_entity_poly.pdbx_seq_one_letter_code
_entity_poly.pdbx_strand_id
1 'polypeptide(L)'
;MYMCYLASPAAFDALDAAAVNGHLDVGRYIVPHVKDKKYVHGTKAAGILAHAISARHMDVVEYLFGQDSSWWDLAEAFIAAVAVEQHTLADRIFEAYRREDKEAFLVEVAGHEGNLQAVKYLYYNGQNNSELISDAFVSAANYSHIATMEFLYDTKRVSRGAFDEAMMDVATWRRP
;
A
#
# COMPACT_ATOMS: atom_id res chain seq x y z
N MET A 1 -31.23 16.03 -10.66
CA MET A 1 -30.32 14.88 -10.77
C MET A 1 -28.87 15.39 -10.78
N TYR A 2 -28.39 15.92 -9.64
CA TYR A 2 -27.04 16.53 -9.51
C TYR A 2 -26.40 16.22 -8.14
N MET A 3 -26.92 15.24 -7.39
CA MET A 3 -26.48 14.93 -6.02
C MET A 3 -25.48 13.77 -5.91
N CYS A 4 -25.06 13.14 -7.01
CA CYS A 4 -24.21 11.94 -6.95
C CYS A 4 -22.70 12.19 -6.94
N TYR A 5 -22.21 13.40 -7.27
CA TYR A 5 -20.77 13.66 -7.38
C TYR A 5 -20.10 14.21 -6.11
N LEU A 6 -20.86 14.76 -5.15
CA LEU A 6 -20.29 15.34 -3.92
C LEU A 6 -20.25 14.36 -2.73
N ALA A 7 -20.95 13.23 -2.82
CA ALA A 7 -21.10 12.30 -1.72
C ALA A 7 -19.95 11.28 -1.59
N SER A 8 -19.12 11.10 -2.63
CA SER A 8 -18.00 10.15 -2.54
C SER A 8 -16.85 10.63 -1.67
N PRO A 9 -16.34 11.88 -1.77
CA PRO A 9 -15.17 12.28 -0.98
C PRO A 9 -15.52 12.38 0.51
N ALA A 10 -16.64 13.04 0.84
CA ALA A 10 -17.07 13.20 2.23
C ALA A 10 -17.37 11.87 2.95
N ALA A 11 -17.84 10.86 2.22
CA ALA A 11 -18.06 9.53 2.80
C ALA A 11 -16.73 8.81 3.10
N PHE A 12 -15.74 8.93 2.21
CA PHE A 12 -14.40 8.39 2.45
C PHE A 12 -13.67 9.16 3.55
N ASP A 13 -13.76 10.49 3.60
CA ASP A 13 -13.19 11.30 4.67
C ASP A 13 -13.81 10.94 6.04
N ALA A 14 -15.12 10.74 6.09
CA ALA A 14 -15.80 10.32 7.31
C ALA A 14 -15.41 8.88 7.73
N LEU A 15 -15.24 7.97 6.75
CA LEU A 15 -14.77 6.62 7.00
C LEU A 15 -13.31 6.63 7.48
N ASP A 16 -12.47 7.49 6.92
CA ASP A 16 -11.07 7.65 7.32
C ASP A 16 -10.96 8.21 8.74
N ALA A 17 -11.73 9.26 9.06
CA ALA A 17 -11.82 9.77 10.43
C ALA A 17 -12.32 8.70 11.40
N ALA A 18 -13.29 7.87 11.01
CA ALA A 18 -13.74 6.75 11.83
C ALA A 18 -12.64 5.69 12.04
N ALA A 19 -11.85 5.40 11.00
CA ALA A 19 -10.70 4.49 11.07
C ALA A 19 -9.61 5.00 12.01
N VAL A 20 -9.24 6.27 11.91
CA VAL A 20 -8.23 6.91 12.77
C VAL A 20 -8.67 6.97 14.23
N ASN A 21 -9.96 7.15 14.52
CA ASN A 21 -10.48 7.31 15.88
C ASN A 21 -11.09 6.03 16.48
N GLY A 22 -11.11 4.92 15.74
CA GLY A 22 -11.64 3.64 16.24
C GLY A 22 -13.16 3.55 16.32
N HIS A 23 -13.89 4.33 15.52
CA HIS A 23 -15.35 4.36 15.52
C HIS A 23 -15.93 3.29 14.58
N LEU A 24 -15.87 2.03 15.01
CA LEU A 24 -16.37 0.89 14.22
C LEU A 24 -17.86 1.01 13.85
N ASP A 25 -18.68 1.59 14.72
CA ASP A 25 -20.10 1.83 14.49
C ASP A 25 -20.36 2.75 13.27
N VAL A 26 -19.57 3.81 13.14
CA VAL A 26 -19.58 4.71 11.98
C VAL A 26 -19.12 3.96 10.74
N GLY A 27 -18.03 3.16 10.83
CA GLY A 27 -17.57 2.33 9.71
C GLY A 27 -18.63 1.37 9.20
N ARG A 28 -19.34 0.68 10.12
CA ARG A 28 -20.46 -0.22 9.80
C ARG A 28 -21.63 0.48 9.13
N TYR A 29 -21.85 1.74 9.46
CA TYR A 29 -22.88 2.55 8.83
C TYR A 29 -22.48 2.99 7.42
N ILE A 30 -21.24 3.46 7.22
CA ILE A 30 -20.81 4.07 5.95
C ILE A 30 -20.53 3.03 4.86
N VAL A 31 -19.79 1.96 5.17
CA VAL A 31 -19.26 1.01 4.16
C VAL A 31 -20.34 0.42 3.25
N PRO A 32 -21.52 -0.05 3.74
CA PRO A 32 -22.58 -0.56 2.87
C PRO A 32 -23.07 0.49 1.85
N HIS A 33 -23.20 1.76 2.27
CA HIS A 33 -23.66 2.83 1.40
C HIS A 33 -22.64 3.21 0.33
N VAL A 34 -21.36 3.09 0.63
CA VAL A 34 -20.28 3.32 -0.36
C VAL A 34 -20.25 2.20 -1.40
N LYS A 35 -20.52 0.95 -0.98
CA LYS A 35 -20.64 -0.24 -1.85
C LYS A 35 -21.79 -0.13 -2.85
N ASP A 36 -22.99 0.18 -2.37
CA ASP A 36 -24.19 0.17 -3.21
C ASP A 36 -24.14 1.25 -4.31
N LYS A 37 -23.46 2.35 -4.05
CA LYS A 37 -23.40 3.49 -4.96
C LYS A 37 -22.25 3.42 -5.98
N LYS A 38 -21.49 2.31 -6.00
CA LYS A 38 -20.36 2.08 -6.92
C LYS A 38 -19.43 3.30 -7.04
N TYR A 39 -19.05 3.90 -5.91
CA TYR A 39 -18.06 5.00 -5.88
C TYR A 39 -16.63 4.53 -6.24
N VAL A 40 -16.51 3.45 -7.01
CA VAL A 40 -15.33 2.59 -7.21
C VAL A 40 -14.35 3.18 -8.24
N HIS A 41 -14.59 4.38 -8.78
CA HIS A 41 -13.73 4.96 -9.80
C HIS A 41 -13.29 6.37 -9.44
N GLY A 42 -12.03 6.50 -9.06
CA GLY A 42 -11.29 7.76 -9.12
C GLY A 42 -10.14 7.86 -8.13
N THR A 43 -10.34 7.34 -6.92
CA THR A 43 -9.35 7.33 -5.86
C THR A 43 -9.53 6.01 -5.13
N LYS A 44 -8.52 5.14 -5.10
CA LYS A 44 -8.48 4.07 -4.07
C LYS A 44 -8.77 4.77 -2.73
N ALA A 45 -9.44 4.10 -1.80
CA ALA A 45 -9.60 4.61 -0.44
C ALA A 45 -8.25 4.60 0.28
N ALA A 46 -7.30 5.38 -0.27
CA ALA A 46 -5.89 5.40 0.06
C ALA A 46 -5.76 5.76 1.54
N GLY A 47 -4.96 5.00 2.26
CA GLY A 47 -4.75 5.23 3.68
C GLY A 47 -5.76 4.61 4.63
N ILE A 48 -7.06 4.49 4.34
CA ILE A 48 -8.07 4.18 5.40
C ILE A 48 -7.71 2.94 6.22
N LEU A 49 -7.40 1.83 5.56
CA LEU A 49 -6.99 0.60 6.25
C LEU A 49 -5.64 0.79 6.97
N ALA A 50 -4.67 1.45 6.35
CA ALA A 50 -3.37 1.74 6.93
C ALA A 50 -3.46 2.65 8.17
N HIS A 51 -4.38 3.61 8.17
CA HIS A 51 -4.67 4.52 9.28
C HIS A 51 -5.29 3.77 10.47
N ALA A 52 -6.28 2.89 10.23
CA ALA A 52 -6.81 2.02 11.28
C ALA A 52 -5.73 1.14 11.92
N ILE A 53 -4.82 0.59 11.09
CA ILE A 53 -3.69 -0.23 11.54
C ILE A 53 -2.71 0.60 12.38
N SER A 54 -2.32 1.77 11.88
CA SER A 54 -1.38 2.68 12.55
C SER A 54 -1.94 3.19 13.88
N ALA A 55 -3.26 3.44 13.95
CA ALA A 55 -3.97 3.80 15.16
C ALA A 55 -4.26 2.60 16.09
N ARG A 56 -3.96 1.37 15.64
CA ARG A 56 -4.13 0.11 16.37
C ARG A 56 -5.58 -0.21 16.74
N HIS A 57 -6.54 0.28 15.97
CA HIS A 57 -7.97 0.01 16.14
C HIS A 57 -8.36 -1.30 15.45
N MET A 58 -7.98 -2.42 16.07
CA MET A 58 -8.06 -3.74 15.43
C MET A 58 -9.47 -4.20 15.11
N ASP A 59 -10.47 -3.76 15.86
CA ASP A 59 -11.88 -4.02 15.55
C ASP A 59 -12.33 -3.36 14.24
N VAL A 60 -11.83 -2.15 13.97
CA VAL A 60 -12.01 -1.47 12.68
C VAL A 60 -11.19 -2.15 11.59
N VAL A 61 -9.93 -2.51 11.86
CA VAL A 61 -9.08 -3.24 10.90
C VAL A 61 -9.75 -4.54 10.45
N GLU A 62 -10.21 -5.38 11.37
CA GLU A 62 -10.88 -6.64 11.03
C GLU A 62 -12.17 -6.41 10.24
N TYR A 63 -12.93 -5.37 10.58
CA TYR A 63 -14.14 -5.04 9.84
C TYR A 63 -13.83 -4.60 8.39
N LEU A 64 -12.88 -3.67 8.21
CA LEU A 64 -12.49 -3.15 6.89
C LEU A 64 -11.81 -4.24 6.05
N PHE A 65 -10.86 -4.98 6.63
CA PHE A 65 -10.13 -6.04 5.95
C PHE A 65 -11.02 -7.24 5.61
N GLY A 66 -12.09 -7.48 6.37
CA GLY A 66 -13.12 -8.46 6.04
C GLY A 66 -14.05 -8.04 4.89
N GLN A 67 -13.92 -6.81 4.38
CA GLN A 67 -14.56 -6.39 3.13
C GLN A 67 -13.73 -6.84 1.92
N ASP A 68 -14.18 -6.49 0.71
CA ASP A 68 -13.43 -6.75 -0.52
C ASP A 68 -12.08 -6.02 -0.47
N SER A 69 -10.98 -6.78 -0.48
CA SER A 69 -9.61 -6.26 -0.32
C SER A 69 -9.17 -5.36 -1.48
N SER A 70 -9.81 -5.50 -2.65
CA SER A 70 -9.50 -4.72 -3.85
C SER A 70 -9.80 -3.22 -3.68
N TRP A 71 -10.53 -2.84 -2.64
CA TRP A 71 -10.89 -1.46 -2.32
C TRP A 71 -9.78 -0.69 -1.60
N TRP A 72 -8.90 -1.43 -0.93
CA TRP A 72 -7.90 -0.87 -0.04
C TRP A 72 -6.54 -0.82 -0.71
N ASP A 73 -5.73 0.15 -0.31
CA ASP A 73 -4.31 0.11 -0.63
C ASP A 73 -3.61 -0.91 0.27
N LEU A 74 -3.50 -2.15 -0.21
CA LEU A 74 -2.89 -3.24 0.54
C LEU A 74 -1.38 -3.03 0.75
N ALA A 75 -0.70 -2.29 -0.11
CA ALA A 75 0.73 -2.01 0.06
C ALA A 75 0.95 -1.03 1.22
N GLU A 76 0.17 0.05 1.28
CA GLU A 76 0.19 0.99 2.39
C GLU A 76 -0.25 0.33 3.71
N ALA A 77 -1.30 -0.49 3.68
CA ALA A 77 -1.75 -1.25 4.84
C ALA A 77 -0.68 -2.22 5.35
N PHE A 78 0.06 -2.87 4.45
CA PHE A 78 1.16 -3.76 4.80
C PHE A 78 2.33 -2.98 5.42
N ILE A 79 2.68 -1.82 4.87
CA ILE A 79 3.71 -0.93 5.45
C ILE A 79 3.32 -0.55 6.88
N ALA A 80 2.07 -0.11 7.09
CA ALA A 80 1.56 0.20 8.42
C ALA A 80 1.64 -1.00 9.37
N ALA A 81 1.23 -2.19 8.92
CA ALA A 81 1.26 -3.41 9.74
C ALA A 81 2.68 -3.80 10.17
N VAL A 82 3.65 -3.69 9.26
CA VAL A 82 5.06 -3.93 9.57
C VAL A 82 5.58 -2.86 10.55
N ALA A 83 5.22 -1.59 10.35
CA ALA A 83 5.65 -0.48 11.21
C ALA A 83 5.15 -0.60 12.66
N VAL A 84 3.96 -1.16 12.88
CA VAL A 84 3.42 -1.42 14.23
C VAL A 84 3.70 -2.84 14.74
N GLU A 85 4.66 -3.55 14.13
CA GLU A 85 5.09 -4.92 14.51
C GLU A 85 3.96 -5.97 14.50
N GLN A 86 2.91 -5.75 13.71
CA GLN A 86 1.82 -6.70 13.54
C GLN A 86 2.11 -7.68 12.40
N HIS A 87 3.13 -8.52 12.56
CA HIS A 87 3.57 -9.46 11.52
C HIS A 87 2.48 -10.43 11.06
N THR A 88 1.64 -10.93 11.97
CA THR A 88 0.50 -11.80 11.59
C THR A 88 -0.52 -11.08 10.69
N LEU A 89 -0.72 -9.78 10.90
CA LEU A 89 -1.57 -8.97 10.02
C LEU A 89 -0.87 -8.72 8.69
N ALA A 90 0.42 -8.38 8.71
CA ALA A 90 1.23 -8.19 7.50
C ALA A 90 1.18 -9.44 6.60
N ASP A 91 1.33 -10.64 7.18
CA ASP A 91 1.24 -11.90 6.45
C ASP A 91 -0.16 -12.11 5.84
N ARG A 92 -1.22 -11.79 6.57
CA ARG A 92 -2.60 -11.84 6.06
C ARG A 92 -2.82 -10.89 4.89
N ILE A 93 -2.29 -9.66 4.97
CA ILE A 93 -2.37 -8.66 3.91
C ILE A 93 -1.61 -9.13 2.67
N PHE A 94 -0.39 -9.64 2.85
CA PHE A 94 0.41 -10.17 1.76
C PHE A 94 -0.29 -11.35 1.04
N GLU A 95 -0.87 -12.26 1.81
CA GLU A 95 -1.63 -13.39 1.27
C GLU A 95 -2.91 -12.93 0.54
N ALA A 96 -3.60 -11.90 1.03
CA ALA A 96 -4.73 -11.30 0.33
C ALA A 96 -4.30 -10.70 -1.01
N TYR A 97 -3.18 -9.97 -1.04
CA TYR A 97 -2.62 -9.41 -2.27
C TYR A 97 -2.26 -10.50 -3.29
N ARG A 98 -1.65 -11.60 -2.83
CA ARG A 98 -1.25 -12.72 -3.68
C ARG A 98 -2.42 -13.39 -4.40
N ARG A 99 -3.60 -13.45 -3.77
CA ARG A 99 -4.82 -14.02 -4.36
C ARG A 99 -5.41 -13.17 -5.47
N GLU A 100 -5.01 -11.91 -5.58
CA GLU A 100 -5.43 -11.00 -6.64
C GLU A 100 -4.51 -11.06 -7.89
N ASP A 101 -3.68 -12.11 -8.03
CA ASP A 101 -2.77 -12.36 -9.17
C ASP A 101 -1.71 -11.25 -9.41
N LYS A 102 -1.31 -10.54 -8.35
CA LYS A 102 -0.25 -9.51 -8.42
C LYS A 102 1.07 -10.08 -7.91
N GLU A 103 1.89 -10.63 -8.81
CA GLU A 103 3.21 -11.20 -8.46
C GLU A 103 4.24 -10.16 -8.00
N ALA A 104 3.95 -8.87 -8.18
CA ALA A 104 4.89 -7.77 -7.95
C ALA A 104 4.67 -7.01 -6.63
N PHE A 105 4.26 -7.67 -5.53
CA PHE A 105 3.97 -6.95 -4.27
C PHE A 105 5.16 -6.18 -3.72
N LEU A 106 6.37 -6.77 -3.81
CA LEU A 106 7.61 -6.10 -3.42
C LEU A 106 7.82 -4.80 -4.22
N VAL A 107 7.51 -4.83 -5.51
CA VAL A 107 7.68 -3.70 -6.43
C VAL A 107 6.69 -2.58 -6.09
N GLU A 108 5.44 -2.94 -5.82
CA GLU A 108 4.42 -1.99 -5.36
C GLU A 108 4.87 -1.35 -4.04
N VAL A 109 5.17 -2.15 -3.02
CA VAL A 109 5.63 -1.66 -1.71
C VAL A 109 6.86 -0.76 -1.82
N ALA A 110 7.84 -1.10 -2.68
CA ALA A 110 9.05 -0.30 -2.89
C ALA A 110 8.79 1.11 -3.45
N GLY A 111 7.62 1.37 -4.04
CA GLY A 111 7.22 2.70 -4.52
C GLY A 111 6.49 3.55 -3.47
N HIS A 112 6.02 2.97 -2.37
CA HIS A 112 5.23 3.67 -1.34
C HIS A 112 6.10 4.43 -0.33
N GLU A 113 5.56 5.46 0.32
CA GLU A 113 6.30 6.14 1.40
C GLU A 113 6.51 5.21 2.61
N GLY A 114 7.62 5.38 3.34
CA GLY A 114 7.91 4.59 4.54
C GLY A 114 8.24 3.11 4.29
N ASN A 115 8.50 2.73 3.04
CA ASN A 115 8.54 1.33 2.63
C ASN A 115 9.75 0.49 3.11
N LEU A 116 10.85 1.10 3.58
CA LEU A 116 12.13 0.38 3.79
C LEU A 116 12.00 -0.87 4.67
N GLN A 117 11.28 -0.77 5.79
CA GLN A 117 11.13 -1.90 6.70
C GLN A 117 10.22 -2.99 6.11
N ALA A 118 9.19 -2.60 5.36
CA ALA A 118 8.32 -3.53 4.64
C ALA A 118 9.07 -4.25 3.50
N VAL A 119 9.91 -3.54 2.75
CA VAL A 119 10.80 -4.13 1.74
C VAL A 119 11.77 -5.13 2.35
N LYS A 120 12.41 -4.78 3.48
CA LYS A 120 13.27 -5.70 4.23
C LYS A 120 12.49 -6.93 4.70
N TYR A 121 11.28 -6.73 5.25
CA TYR A 121 10.43 -7.82 5.69
C TYR A 121 10.11 -8.79 4.55
N LEU A 122 9.67 -8.29 3.39
CA LEU A 122 9.38 -9.12 2.22
C LEU A 122 10.63 -9.84 1.71
N TYR A 123 11.77 -9.16 1.65
CA TYR A 123 13.05 -9.74 1.24
C TYR A 123 13.45 -10.95 2.10
N TYR A 124 13.40 -10.80 3.42
CA TYR A 124 13.75 -11.88 4.36
C TYR A 124 12.68 -12.98 4.42
N ASN A 125 11.46 -12.70 3.98
CA ASN A 125 10.38 -13.68 3.81
C ASN A 125 10.27 -14.26 2.38
N GLY A 126 11.36 -14.20 1.61
CA GLY A 126 11.50 -14.94 0.35
C GLY A 126 11.13 -14.19 -0.92
N GLN A 127 10.71 -12.92 -0.84
CA GLN A 127 10.54 -12.04 -2.02
C GLN A 127 11.90 -11.48 -2.43
N ASN A 128 12.79 -12.34 -2.93
CA ASN A 128 14.21 -11.97 -3.05
C ASN A 128 14.91 -12.49 -4.31
N ASN A 129 14.15 -12.94 -5.32
CA ASN A 129 14.73 -13.28 -6.62
C ASN A 129 15.20 -12.02 -7.37
N SER A 130 16.18 -12.18 -8.27
CA SER A 130 16.86 -11.04 -8.90
C SER A 130 15.98 -10.18 -9.79
N GLU A 131 14.95 -10.75 -10.40
CA GLU A 131 13.99 -10.02 -11.24
C GLU A 131 13.15 -9.08 -10.38
N LEU A 132 12.49 -9.60 -9.34
CA LEU A 132 11.73 -8.78 -8.39
C LEU A 132 12.58 -7.70 -7.71
N ILE A 133 13.84 -8.02 -7.37
CA ILE A 133 14.74 -7.04 -6.74
C ILE A 133 15.14 -5.94 -7.71
N SER A 134 15.32 -6.27 -8.99
CA SER A 134 15.61 -5.28 -10.03
C SER A 134 14.41 -4.36 -10.26
N ASP A 135 13.20 -4.91 -10.36
CA ASP A 135 11.98 -4.13 -10.56
C ASP A 135 11.65 -3.25 -9.35
N ALA A 136 11.83 -3.79 -8.13
CA ALA A 136 11.65 -3.02 -6.90
C ALA A 136 12.69 -1.89 -6.78
N PHE A 137 13.90 -2.08 -7.30
CA PHE A 137 14.93 -1.05 -7.31
C PHE A 137 14.54 0.11 -8.24
N VAL A 138 14.04 -0.20 -9.45
CA VAL A 138 13.50 0.81 -10.38
C VAL A 138 12.29 1.52 -9.78
N SER A 139 11.35 0.79 -9.18
CA SER A 139 10.20 1.37 -8.49
C SER A 139 10.61 2.34 -7.38
N ALA A 140 11.54 1.95 -6.51
CA ALA A 140 12.07 2.82 -5.47
C ALA A 140 12.74 4.08 -6.05
N ALA A 141 13.44 3.97 -7.18
CA ALA A 141 14.07 5.10 -7.86
C ALA A 141 13.05 6.10 -8.42
N ASN A 142 11.99 5.61 -9.05
CA ASN A 142 10.91 6.42 -9.62
C ASN A 142 10.22 7.32 -8.58
N TYR A 143 10.15 6.86 -7.33
CA TYR A 143 9.60 7.62 -6.21
C TYR A 143 10.67 8.19 -5.27
N SER A 144 11.94 8.19 -5.68
CA SER A 144 13.07 8.77 -4.93
C SER A 144 13.31 8.19 -3.53
N HIS A 145 13.01 6.90 -3.31
CA HIS A 145 13.21 6.19 -2.04
C HIS A 145 14.64 5.69 -1.88
N ILE A 146 15.58 6.61 -1.67
CA ILE A 146 17.04 6.35 -1.67
C ILE A 146 17.46 5.23 -0.70
N ALA A 147 16.96 5.23 0.54
CA ALA A 147 17.35 4.21 1.53
C ALA A 147 16.93 2.78 1.11
N THR A 148 15.84 2.68 0.36
CA THR A 148 15.35 1.41 -0.20
C THR A 148 16.17 1.00 -1.41
N MET A 149 16.54 1.95 -2.28
CA MET A 149 17.49 1.71 -3.36
C MET A 149 18.83 1.19 -2.82
N GLU A 150 19.40 1.83 -1.80
CA GLU A 150 20.66 1.41 -1.17
C GLU A 150 20.57 -0.03 -0.66
N PHE A 151 19.51 -0.35 0.10
CA PHE A 151 19.28 -1.71 0.59
C PHE A 151 19.20 -2.72 -0.56
N LEU A 152 18.38 -2.44 -1.59
CA LEU A 152 18.19 -3.34 -2.72
C LEU A 152 19.48 -3.51 -3.53
N TYR A 153 20.25 -2.45 -3.77
CA TYR A 153 21.55 -2.50 -4.43
C TYR A 153 22.57 -3.34 -3.63
N ASP A 154 22.54 -3.26 -2.31
CA ASP A 154 23.44 -4.01 -1.44
C ASP A 154 23.17 -5.52 -1.40
N THR A 155 21.98 -5.97 -1.82
CA THR A 155 21.70 -7.40 -2.03
C THR A 155 22.55 -8.03 -3.13
N LYS A 156 23.20 -7.21 -3.98
CA LYS A 156 23.96 -7.63 -5.18
C LYS A 156 23.13 -8.45 -6.18
N ARG A 157 21.81 -8.24 -6.19
CA ARG A 157 20.86 -8.88 -7.12
C ARG A 157 20.24 -7.92 -8.14
N VAL A 158 20.47 -6.62 -8.00
CA VAL A 158 20.06 -5.61 -8.98
C VAL A 158 20.86 -5.83 -10.26
N SER A 159 20.16 -6.02 -11.38
CA SER A 159 20.79 -6.16 -12.69
C SER A 159 21.39 -4.82 -13.15
N ARG A 160 22.40 -4.89 -14.02
CA ARG A 160 22.99 -3.68 -14.62
C ARG A 160 21.95 -2.86 -15.41
N GLY A 161 21.05 -3.53 -16.14
CA GLY A 161 19.99 -2.87 -16.90
C GLY A 161 19.06 -2.05 -16.00
N ALA A 162 18.59 -2.65 -14.90
CA ALA A 162 17.75 -1.97 -13.93
C ALA A 162 18.47 -0.82 -13.22
N PHE A 163 19.77 -0.96 -12.95
CA PHE A 163 20.57 0.14 -12.43
C PHE A 163 20.65 1.30 -13.42
N ASP A 164 20.96 1.03 -14.68
CA ASP A 164 21.06 2.05 -15.73
C ASP A 164 19.70 2.74 -15.94
N GLU A 165 18.59 1.98 -15.95
CA GLU A 165 17.21 2.49 -16.05
C GLU A 165 16.86 3.43 -14.88
N ALA A 166 17.02 2.98 -13.64
CA ALA A 166 16.77 3.79 -12.45
C ALA A 166 17.56 5.11 -12.46
N MET A 167 18.81 5.09 -12.93
CA MET A 167 19.64 6.29 -13.02
C MET A 167 19.20 7.24 -14.15
N MET A 168 18.64 6.72 -15.25
CA MET A 168 18.05 7.54 -16.31
C MET A 168 16.74 8.19 -15.86
N ASP A 169 15.87 7.46 -15.18
CA ASP A 169 14.58 8.00 -14.72
C ASP A 169 14.77 9.11 -13.67
N VAL A 170 15.71 8.93 -12.76
CA VAL A 170 16.10 9.99 -11.79
C VAL A 170 16.69 11.22 -12.50
N ALA A 171 17.43 11.02 -13.59
CA ALA A 171 18.05 12.12 -14.35
C ALA A 171 17.05 12.89 -15.23
N THR A 172 16.03 12.22 -15.77
CA THR A 172 14.99 12.84 -16.61
C THR A 172 13.95 13.64 -15.81
N TRP A 173 13.85 13.42 -14.50
CA TRP A 173 12.97 14.19 -13.60
C TRP A 173 13.45 15.62 -13.27
N ARG A 174 14.60 16.07 -13.78
CA ARG A 174 15.01 17.49 -13.65
C ARG A 174 14.31 18.41 -14.66
N ARG A 175 13.11 18.88 -14.25
CA ARG A 175 12.38 20.13 -14.61
C ARG A 175 11.70 20.21 -15.99
N PRO A 176 10.54 20.88 -16.11
CA PRO A 176 10.27 22.27 -15.67
C PRO A 176 9.96 22.49 -14.18
#